data_AF-A0A8T4VE33-F1
#
_entry.id   AF-A0A8T4VE33-F1
#
_cell.length_a   1.000
_cell.length_b   1.000
_cell.length_c   1.000
_cell.angle_alpha   90.00
_cell.angle_beta   90.00
_cell.angle_gamma   90.00
#
_symmetry.space_group_name_H-M   'P 1'
#
loop_
_entity.id
_entity.type
_entity.pdbx_description
1 polymer ?
#
loop_
_entity_poly.entity_id
_entity_poly.type
_entity_poly.pdbx_seq_one_letter_code
_entity_poly.pdbx_strand_id
1 'polypeptide(L)'
;MSQNRNKLIILFIGNIANAIVHKILEKAINNKEITDKYRKETINSFDKAKEYREKINPKNTRLPDKDVQNVKSKVVNKVKAELKLRISKGYEGIDLSLVEELVDKYLKETSVI
;
A
#
# COMPACT_ATOMS: atom_id res chain seq x y z
N MET A 1 3.01 24.57 11.05
CA MET A 1 3.89 23.64 10.29
C MET A 1 3.46 22.16 10.34
N SER A 2 2.21 21.79 10.67
CA SER A 2 1.74 20.39 10.70
C SER A 2 1.06 19.89 9.40
N GLN A 3 0.63 20.80 8.52
CA GLN A 3 -0.13 20.45 7.31
C GLN A 3 0.68 19.62 6.30
N ASN A 4 1.98 19.90 6.13
CA ASN A 4 2.82 19.16 5.18
C ASN A 4 3.03 17.71 5.60
N ARG A 5 3.22 17.43 6.89
CA ARG A 5 3.43 16.06 7.39
C ARG A 5 2.19 15.18 7.19
N ASN A 6 1.02 15.68 7.56
CA ASN A 6 -0.23 14.92 7.42
C ASN A 6 -0.55 14.63 5.96
N LYS A 7 -0.31 15.61 5.06
CA LYS A 7 -0.46 15.41 3.62
C LYS A 7 0.49 14.34 3.10
N LEU A 8 1.75 14.35 3.52
CA LEU A 8 2.73 13.32 3.14
C LEU A 8 2.34 11.93 3.64
N ILE A 9 1.82 11.82 4.87
CA ILE A 9 1.30 10.55 5.40
C ILE A 9 0.12 10.05 4.57
N ILE A 10 -0.80 10.93 4.16
CA ILE A 10 -1.94 10.55 3.30
C ILE A 10 -1.45 10.05 1.94
N LEU A 11 -0.49 10.74 1.33
CA LEU A 11 0.12 10.35 0.05
C LEU A 11 0.86 9.01 0.19
N PHE A 12 1.62 8.83 1.27
CA PHE A 12 2.26 7.56 1.61
C PHE A 12 1.24 6.41 1.70
N ILE A 13 0.18 6.58 2.50
CA ILE A 13 -0.89 5.59 2.68
C ILE A 13 -1.53 5.22 1.33
N GLY A 14 -1.82 6.22 0.48
CA GLY A 14 -2.42 5.98 -0.83
C GLY A 14 -1.54 5.13 -1.74
N ASN A 15 -0.24 5.45 -1.79
CA ASN A 15 0.69 4.74 -2.65
C ASN A 15 1.00 3.32 -2.14
N ILE A 16 1.12 3.12 -0.82
CA ILE A 16 1.23 1.77 -0.24
C ILE A 16 -0.01 0.93 -0.54
N ALA A 17 -1.21 1.49 -0.32
CA ALA A 17 -2.44 0.77 -0.59
C ALA A 17 -2.54 0.36 -2.07
N ASN A 18 -2.20 1.25 -3.01
CA ASN A 18 -2.19 0.94 -4.44
C ASN A 18 -1.17 -0.16 -4.76
N ALA A 19 0.04 -0.08 -4.23
CA ALA A 19 1.07 -1.09 -4.47
C ALA A 19 0.62 -2.49 -4.01
N ILE A 20 -0.01 -2.57 -2.84
CA ILE A 20 -0.53 -3.84 -2.30
C ILE A 20 -1.71 -4.36 -3.12
N VAL A 21 -2.66 -3.50 -3.51
CA VAL A 21 -3.77 -3.89 -4.39
C VAL A 21 -3.22 -4.47 -5.69
N HIS A 22 -2.29 -3.78 -6.35
CA HIS A 22 -1.69 -4.27 -7.58
C HIS A 22 -0.92 -5.56 -7.38
N LYS A 23 -0.24 -5.74 -6.24
CA LYS A 23 0.45 -6.99 -5.92
C LYS A 23 -0.50 -8.17 -5.77
N ILE A 24 -1.67 -7.96 -5.17
CA ILE A 24 -2.69 -9.01 -5.01
C ILE A 24 -3.34 -9.31 -6.36
N LEU A 25 -3.65 -8.29 -7.17
CA LEU A 25 -4.19 -8.48 -8.51
C LEU A 25 -3.19 -9.17 -9.44
N GLU A 26 -1.89 -8.88 -9.32
CA GLU A 26 -0.82 -9.60 -10.02
C GLU A 26 -0.88 -11.12 -9.72
N LYS A 27 -1.10 -11.48 -8.45
CA LYS A 27 -1.21 -12.89 -8.01
C LYS A 27 -2.52 -13.57 -8.43
N ALA A 28 -3.60 -12.81 -8.56
CA ALA A 28 -4.93 -13.33 -8.88
C ALA A 28 -5.13 -13.62 -10.37
N ILE A 29 -4.29 -13.07 -11.25
CA ILE A 29 -4.51 -13.07 -12.71
C ILE A 29 -3.53 -13.99 -13.43
N ASN A 30 -4.07 -14.86 -14.28
CA ASN A 30 -3.31 -15.82 -15.09
C ASN A 30 -2.92 -15.27 -16.48
N ASN A 31 -3.25 -14.02 -16.79
CA ASN A 31 -2.90 -13.38 -18.06
C ASN A 31 -1.61 -12.57 -17.92
N LYS A 32 -0.56 -13.00 -18.62
CA LYS A 32 0.79 -12.41 -18.54
C LYS A 32 0.84 -10.90 -18.81
N GLU A 33 0.13 -10.41 -19.81
CA GLU A 33 0.14 -8.98 -20.17
C GLU A 33 -0.44 -8.12 -19.04
N ILE A 34 -1.54 -8.60 -18.45
CA ILE A 34 -2.21 -7.92 -17.33
C ILE A 34 -1.35 -8.03 -16.06
N THR A 35 -0.73 -9.18 -15.81
CA THR A 35 0.21 -9.40 -14.70
C THR A 35 1.40 -8.45 -14.78
N ASP A 36 2.01 -8.29 -15.97
CA ASP A 36 3.15 -7.39 -16.18
C ASP A 36 2.76 -5.93 -15.96
N LYS A 37 1.55 -5.53 -16.38
CA LYS A 37 1.00 -4.21 -16.07
C LYS A 37 0.88 -3.99 -14.57
N TYR A 38 0.26 -4.91 -13.83
CA TYR A 38 0.12 -4.78 -12.38
C TYR A 38 1.44 -4.82 -11.64
N ARG A 39 2.42 -5.59 -12.11
CA ARG A 39 3.79 -5.56 -11.58
C ARG A 39 4.40 -4.17 -11.72
N LYS A 40 4.30 -3.56 -12.90
CA LYS A 40 4.81 -2.20 -13.14
C LYS A 40 4.14 -1.16 -12.23
N GLU A 41 2.81 -1.24 -12.08
CA GLU A 41 2.07 -0.34 -11.19
C GLU A 41 2.42 -0.57 -9.70
N THR A 42 2.70 -1.81 -9.31
CA THR A 42 3.18 -2.16 -7.97
C THR A 42 4.49 -1.44 -7.67
N ILE A 43 5.48 -1.57 -8.57
CA ILE A 43 6.80 -0.96 -8.43
C ILE A 43 6.68 0.57 -8.36
N ASN A 44 5.99 1.17 -9.34
CA ASN A 44 5.83 2.63 -9.42
C ASN A 44 5.16 3.22 -8.16
N SER A 45 4.10 2.56 -7.67
CA SER A 45 3.39 3.00 -6.48
C SER A 45 4.28 2.84 -5.24
N PHE A 46 5.02 1.74 -5.15
CA PHE A 46 5.89 1.49 -4.01
C PHE A 46 7.08 2.47 -3.95
N ASP A 47 7.67 2.81 -5.09
CA ASP A 47 8.76 3.78 -5.16
C ASP A 47 8.29 5.18 -4.77
N LYS A 48 7.10 5.60 -5.23
CA LYS A 48 6.48 6.85 -4.76
C LYS A 48 6.21 6.85 -3.26
N ALA A 49 5.80 5.71 -2.70
CA ALA A 49 5.61 5.60 -1.26
C ALA A 49 6.93 5.81 -0.51
N LYS A 50 8.05 5.23 -0.99
CA LYS A 50 9.37 5.47 -0.41
C LYS A 50 9.75 6.95 -0.46
N GLU A 51 9.55 7.62 -1.59
CA GLU A 51 9.83 9.07 -1.69
C GLU A 51 9.02 9.91 -0.70
N TYR A 52 7.74 9.56 -0.47
CA TYR A 52 6.93 10.26 0.53
C TYR A 52 7.42 9.95 1.95
N ARG A 53 7.82 8.71 2.20
CA ARG A 53 8.35 8.28 3.49
C ARG A 53 9.63 9.03 3.88
N GLU A 54 10.51 9.27 2.91
CA GLU A 54 11.75 10.06 3.08
C GLU A 54 11.47 11.53 3.40
N LYS A 55 10.31 12.05 2.97
CA LYS A 55 9.89 13.43 3.23
C LYS A 55 9.18 13.59 4.58
N ILE A 56 8.73 12.49 5.21
CA ILE A 56 8.10 12.53 6.54
C ILE A 56 9.18 12.70 7.61
N ASN A 57 9.06 13.79 8.40
CA ASN A 57 9.99 14.13 9.47
C ASN A 57 9.61 13.39 10.79
N PRO A 58 10.57 12.79 11.52
CA PRO A 58 11.99 12.68 11.21
C PRO A 58 12.33 11.63 10.17
N LYS A 59 13.23 12.00 9.24
CA LYS A 59 13.73 11.11 8.18
C LYS A 59 14.37 9.88 8.81
N ASN A 60 14.15 8.70 8.24
CA ASN A 60 14.73 7.41 8.67
C ASN A 60 14.51 7.00 10.13
N THR A 61 13.57 7.64 10.83
CA THR A 61 13.14 7.22 12.17
C THR A 61 11.77 6.58 12.11
N ARG A 62 11.56 5.53 12.91
CA ARG A 62 10.25 4.90 13.06
C ARG A 62 9.18 5.96 13.34
N LEU A 63 8.02 5.83 12.71
CA LEU A 63 6.91 6.74 13.01
C LEU A 63 6.46 6.57 14.47
N PRO A 64 5.92 7.63 15.10
CA PRO A 64 5.28 7.49 16.41
C PRO A 64 4.24 6.38 16.39
N ASP A 65 4.09 5.61 17.47
CA ASP A 65 3.20 4.44 17.49
C ASP A 65 1.75 4.77 17.09
N LYS A 66 1.26 5.96 17.47
CA LYS A 66 -0.05 6.46 17.05
C LYS A 66 -0.17 6.56 15.53
N ASP A 67 0.88 7.03 14.85
CA ASP A 67 0.90 7.15 13.40
C ASP A 67 1.10 5.80 12.73
N VAL A 68 1.90 4.89 13.31
CA VAL A 68 2.02 3.50 12.86
C VAL A 68 0.66 2.82 12.82
N GLN A 69 -0.09 2.86 13.91
CA GLN A 69 -1.42 2.23 14.00
C GLN A 69 -2.42 2.87 13.03
N ASN A 70 -2.38 4.20 12.91
CA ASN A 70 -3.20 4.95 11.96
C ASN A 70 -2.87 4.59 10.50
N VAL A 71 -1.58 4.50 10.16
CA VAL A 71 -1.12 4.10 8.82
C VAL A 71 -1.55 2.66 8.53
N LYS A 72 -1.23 1.72 9.42
CA LYS A 72 -1.57 0.29 9.24
C LYS A 72 -3.07 0.10 9.04
N SER A 73 -3.90 0.63 9.94
CA SER A 73 -5.36 0.51 9.83
C SER A 73 -5.91 1.14 8.55
N LYS A 74 -5.44 2.33 8.16
CA LYS A 74 -5.89 2.99 6.92
C LYS A 74 -5.47 2.25 5.66
N VAL A 75 -4.25 1.72 5.61
CA VAL A 75 -3.78 0.93 4.47
C VAL A 75 -4.64 -0.34 4.36
N VAL A 76 -4.79 -1.11 5.45
CA VAL A 76 -5.62 -2.33 5.46
C VAL A 76 -7.04 -2.04 4.98
N ASN A 77 -7.68 -1.00 5.52
CA ASN A 77 -9.05 -0.66 5.17
C ASN A 77 -9.19 -0.25 3.70
N LYS A 78 -8.25 0.56 3.18
CA LYS A 78 -8.25 0.95 1.76
C LYS A 78 -8.06 -0.25 0.84
N VAL A 79 -7.10 -1.11 1.14
CA VAL A 79 -6.82 -2.31 0.34
C VAL A 79 -8.04 -3.25 0.34
N LYS A 80 -8.59 -3.57 1.53
CA LYS A 80 -9.78 -4.42 1.63
C LYS A 80 -10.98 -3.82 0.90
N ALA A 81 -11.19 -2.51 0.98
CA ALA A 81 -12.29 -1.83 0.28
C ALA A 81 -12.14 -1.91 -1.25
N GLU A 82 -10.96 -1.61 -1.79
CA GLU A 82 -10.70 -1.68 -3.23
C GLU A 82 -10.80 -3.12 -3.74
N LEU A 83 -10.23 -4.10 -3.05
CA LEU A 83 -10.31 -5.51 -3.45
C LEU A 83 -11.74 -6.04 -3.42
N LYS A 84 -12.53 -5.68 -2.41
CA LYS A 84 -13.98 -6.00 -2.37
C LYS A 84 -14.71 -5.39 -3.56
N LEU A 85 -14.38 -4.16 -3.95
CA LEU A 85 -14.93 -3.52 -5.14
C LEU A 85 -14.54 -4.24 -6.44
N ARG A 86 -13.34 -4.83 -6.50
CA ARG A 86 -12.92 -5.65 -7.64
C ARG A 86 -13.69 -6.97 -7.70
N ILE A 87 -13.83 -7.64 -6.56
CA ILE A 87 -14.63 -8.87 -6.43
C ILE A 87 -16.08 -8.59 -6.86
N SER A 88 -16.69 -7.50 -6.39
CA SER A 88 -18.06 -7.14 -6.78
C SER A 88 -18.21 -6.82 -8.27
N LYS A 89 -17.12 -6.50 -8.97
CA LYS A 89 -17.06 -6.29 -10.42
C LYS A 89 -16.75 -7.57 -11.21
N GLY A 90 -16.69 -8.73 -10.55
CA GLY A 90 -16.45 -10.02 -11.18
C GLY A 90 -14.99 -10.43 -11.29
N TYR A 91 -14.07 -9.80 -10.56
CA TYR A 91 -12.68 -10.29 -10.49
C TYR A 91 -12.64 -11.53 -9.58
N GLU A 92 -12.12 -12.63 -10.12
CA GLU A 92 -11.95 -13.91 -9.42
C GLU A 92 -10.51 -14.10 -8.94
N GLY A 93 -10.28 -15.06 -8.04
CA GLY A 93 -8.94 -15.43 -7.57
C GLY A 93 -8.27 -14.43 -6.60
N ILE A 94 -9.00 -13.40 -6.14
CA ILE A 94 -8.48 -12.42 -5.18
C ILE A 94 -8.48 -13.01 -3.76
N ASP A 95 -7.28 -13.19 -3.21
CA ASP A 95 -7.10 -13.63 -1.82
C ASP A 95 -6.95 -12.44 -0.86
N LEU A 96 -8.00 -12.22 -0.04
CA LEU A 96 -8.02 -11.16 0.98
C LEU A 96 -7.16 -11.48 2.20
N SER A 97 -6.77 -12.74 2.42
CA SER A 97 -5.93 -13.13 3.56
C SER A 97 -4.51 -12.56 3.44
N LEU A 98 -4.04 -12.36 2.19
CA LEU A 98 -2.73 -11.78 1.89
C LEU A 98 -2.60 -10.30 2.27
N VAL A 99 -3.71 -9.61 2.55
CA VAL A 99 -3.69 -8.16 2.80
C VAL A 99 -2.82 -7.83 4.00
N GLU A 100 -3.01 -8.53 5.12
CA GLU A 100 -2.29 -8.17 6.36
C GLU A 100 -0.81 -8.50 6.28
N GLU A 101 -0.46 -9.64 5.68
CA GLU A 101 0.93 -10.03 5.41
C GLU A 101 1.65 -9.00 4.53
N LEU A 102 1.03 -8.59 3.41
CA LEU A 102 1.63 -7.63 2.49
C LEU A 102 1.73 -6.23 3.10
N VAL A 103 0.75 -5.81 3.91
CA VAL A 103 0.84 -4.56 4.65
C VAL A 103 2.03 -4.57 5.59
N ASP A 104 2.19 -5.60 6.40
CA ASP A 104 3.29 -5.67 7.35
C ASP A 104 4.64 -5.75 6.63
N LYS A 105 4.73 -6.49 5.52
CA LYS A 105 5.93 -6.51 4.68
C LYS A 105 6.28 -5.11 4.16
N TYR A 106 5.34 -4.40 3.55
CA TYR A 106 5.62 -3.11 2.90
C TYR A 106 5.90 -2.00 3.91
N LEU A 107 5.28 -2.06 5.09
CA LEU A 107 5.56 -1.12 6.17
C LEU A 107 6.94 -1.35 6.80
N LYS A 108 7.41 -2.61 6.90
CA LYS A 108 8.79 -2.92 7.31
C LYS A 108 9.81 -2.40 6.29
N GLU A 109 9.60 -2.67 5.01
CA GLU A 109 10.49 -2.23 3.93
C GLU A 109 10.58 -0.69 3.79
N THR A 110 9.60 0.05 4.34
CA THR A 110 9.59 1.52 4.37
C THR A 110 9.96 2.09 5.73
N SER A 111 10.50 1.27 6.64
CA SER A 111 10.93 1.68 7.98
C SER A 111 9.83 2.40 8.76
N VAL A 112 8.57 2.01 8.56
CA VAL A 112 7.42 2.53 9.32
C VAL A 112 7.26 1.75 10.62
N ILE A 113 7.46 0.43 10.57
CA ILE A 113 7.41 -0.49 11.72
C ILE A 113 8.73 -1.22 11.93
#